data_AF-E0Y1W4-F1
#
_entry.id   AF-E0Y1W4-F1
#
_cell.length_a   1.000
_cell.length_b   1.000
_cell.length_c   1.000
_cell.angle_alpha   90.00
_cell.angle_beta   90.00
_cell.angle_gamma   90.00
#
_symmetry.space_group_name_H-M   'P 1'
#
loop_
_entity.id
_entity.type
_entity.pdbx_description
1 polymer ?
#
loop_
_entity_poly.entity_id
_entity_poly.type
_entity_poly.pdbx_seq_one_letter_code
_entity_poly.pdbx_strand_id
1 'polypeptide(L)' 'MGPLTNPAAARWQLVGVYEQRWLRPLAEVFGNLGSIHTLVVSSSDGLDEISIADSTPGV' A
#
# COMPACT_ATOMS: atom_id res chain seq x y z
N MET A 1 0.72 -11.50 -0.15
CA MET A 1 2.14 -11.90 -0.21
C MET A 1 2.90 -11.24 -1.36
N GLY A 2 2.34 -11.08 -2.56
CA GLY A 2 3.08 -10.54 -3.73
C GLY A 2 3.83 -9.20 -3.52
N PRO A 3 3.19 -8.13 -3.04
CA PRO A 3 3.85 -6.83 -2.89
C PRO A 3 5.03 -6.82 -1.91
N LEU A 4 5.02 -7.73 -0.93
CA LEU A 4 6.04 -7.81 0.12
C LEU A 4 7.34 -8.47 -0.35
N THR A 5 7.30 -9.20 -1.47
CA THR A 5 8.42 -10.02 -1.95
C THR A 5 9.00 -9.46 -3.25
N ASN A 6 9.08 -8.14 -3.39
CA ASN A 6 9.61 -7.50 -4.58
C ASN A 6 11.08 -7.88 -4.82
N PRO A 7 11.41 -8.66 -5.88
CA PRO A 7 12.76 -9.15 -6.14
C PRO A 7 13.74 -8.04 -6.54
N ALA A 8 13.24 -6.86 -6.93
CA ALA A 8 14.05 -5.69 -7.23
C ALA A 8 14.42 -4.86 -5.99
N ALA A 9 13.95 -5.24 -4.79
CA ALA A 9 14.18 -4.52 -3.54
C ALA A 9 13.86 -3.02 -3.64
N ALA A 10 12.72 -2.67 -4.25
CA ALA A 10 12.34 -1.27 -4.42
C ALA A 10 12.16 -0.59 -3.05
N ARG A 11 12.88 0.51 -2.84
CA ARG A 11 12.89 1.26 -1.57
C ARG A 11 11.78 2.32 -1.51
N TRP A 12 11.15 2.63 -2.64
CA TRP A 12 10.00 3.52 -2.77
C TRP A 12 8.87 2.79 -3.48
N GLN A 13 7.70 2.72 -2.86
CA GLN A 13 6.59 1.92 -3.37
C GLN A 13 5.24 2.62 -3.16
N LEU A 14 4.35 2.46 -4.13
CA LEU A 14 2.90 2.69 -3.99
C LEU A 14 2.25 1.31 -4.02
N VAL A 15 1.49 0.97 -2.98
CA VAL A 15 0.91 -0.37 -2.82
C VAL A 15 -0.58 -0.27 -2.57
N GLY A 16 -1.33 -0.92 -3.46
CA GLY A 16 -2.75 -1.12 -3.35
C GLY A 16 -3.15 -2.23 -2.40
N VAL A 17 -4.22 -2.02 -1.61
CA VAL A 17 -4.80 -3.07 -0.77
C VAL A 17 -6.32 -3.08 -0.88
N TYR A 18 -6.88 -4.29 -0.85
CA TYR A 18 -8.30 -4.53 -1.04
C TYR A 18 -9.20 -3.96 0.08
N GLU A 19 -8.70 -3.88 1.33
CA GLU A 19 -9.49 -3.35 2.46
C GLU A 19 -8.67 -2.39 3.32
N GLN A 20 -9.32 -1.32 3.78
CA GLN A 20 -8.70 -0.27 4.59
C GLN A 20 -8.05 -0.77 5.88
N ARG A 21 -8.52 -1.89 6.47
CA ARG A 21 -7.90 -2.49 7.66
C ARG A 21 -6.44 -2.90 7.44
N TRP A 22 -6.03 -3.08 6.19
CA TRP A 22 -4.67 -3.49 5.83
C TRP A 22 -3.71 -2.32 5.59
N LEU A 23 -4.21 -1.08 5.50
CA LEU A 23 -3.42 0.12 5.26
C LEU A 23 -2.22 0.18 6.21
N ARG A 24 -2.50 0.26 7.51
CA ARG A 24 -1.45 0.42 8.52
C ARG A 24 -0.60 -0.83 8.75
N PRO A 25 -1.17 -2.03 8.90
CA PRO A 25 -0.36 -3.24 9.05
C PRO A 25 0.66 -3.44 7.92
N LEU A 26 0.26 -3.18 6.66
CA LEU A 26 1.19 -3.34 5.54
C LEU A 26 2.23 -2.22 5.48
N ALA A 27 1.86 -0.97 5.77
CA ALA A 27 2.83 0.12 5.86
C ALA A 27 3.93 -0.17 6.90
N GLU A 28 3.53 -0.70 8.07
CA GLU A 28 4.47 -1.11 9.12
C GLU A 28 5.35 -2.29 8.68
N VAL A 29 4.80 -3.28 7.99
CA VAL A 29 5.60 -4.39 7.42
C VAL A 29 6.61 -3.87 6.40
N PHE A 30 6.24 -2.96 5.50
CA PHE A 30 7.17 -2.37 4.54
C PHE A 30 8.29 -1.58 5.22
N GLY A 31 7.96 -0.82 6.28
CA GLY A 31 8.96 -0.17 7.12
C GLY A 31 9.95 -1.17 7.73
N ASN A 32 9.45 -2.29 8.27
CA ASN A 32 10.29 -3.35 8.83
C ASN A 32 11.14 -4.08 7.79
N LEU A 33 10.68 -4.16 6.54
CA LEU A 33 11.42 -4.74 5.42
C LEU A 33 12.46 -3.79 4.79
N GLY A 34 12.56 -2.55 5.28
CA GLY A 34 13.58 -1.60 4.87
C GLY A 34 13.18 -0.64 3.74
N SER A 35 11.88 -0.48 3.47
CA SER A 35 11.41 0.60 2.61
C SER A 35 11.80 1.95 3.20
N ILE A 36 12.24 2.88 2.33
CA ILE A 36 12.44 4.29 2.72
C ILE A 36 11.09 4.99 2.81
N HIS A 37 10.23 4.76 1.81
CA HIS A 37 8.92 5.36 1.75
C HIS A 37 7.96 4.44 1.01
N THR A 38 6.90 4.02 1.69
CA THR A 38 5.80 3.29 1.07
C THR A 38 4.53 4.07 1.33
N LEU A 39 3.74 4.29 0.27
CA LEU A 39 2.36 4.76 0.39
C LEU A 39 1.46 3.55 0.18
N VAL A 40 0.66 3.20 1.18
CA VAL A 40 -0.34 2.13 1.06
C VAL A 40 -1.72 2.77 0.88
N VAL A 41 -2.49 2.32 -0.11
CA VAL A 41 -3.78 2.93 -0.49
C VAL A 41 -4.90 1.90 -0.61
N SER A 42 -6.11 2.33 -0.31
CA SER A 42 -7.35 1.57 -0.52
C SER A 42 -8.49 2.56 -0.72
N SER A 43 -9.15 2.50 -1.87
CA SER A 43 -10.23 3.43 -2.20
C SER A 43 -11.51 3.10 -1.44
N SER A 44 -12.31 4.14 -1.17
CA SER A 44 -13.62 4.01 -0.49
C SER A 44 -14.68 3.33 -1.38
N ASP A 45 -14.47 3.32 -2.69
CA ASP A 45 -15.30 2.59 -3.67
C ASP A 45 -14.85 1.14 -3.92
N GLY A 46 -13.88 0.64 -3.15
CA GLY A 46 -13.45 -0.77 -3.14
C GLY A 46 -12.31 -1.11 -4.10
N LEU A 47 -11.69 -0.12 -4.74
CA LEU A 47 -10.47 -0.30 -5.53
C LEU A 47 -9.24 -0.41 -4.62
N ASP A 48 -8.27 -1.22 -5.04
CA ASP A 48 -6.91 -1.23 -4.48
C ASP A 48 -6.00 -0.20 -5.18
N GLU A 49 -6.56 0.75 -5.91
CA GLU A 49 -5.84 1.84 -6.58
C GLU A 49 -6.37 3.20 -6.12
N ILE A 50 -5.71 4.28 -6.56
CA ILE A 50 -6.23 5.64 -6.36
C ILE A 50 -7.40 5.85 -7.30
N SER A 51 -8.60 5.96 -6.73
CA SER A 51 -9.82 6.20 -7.50
C SER A 51 -9.90 7.65 -7.99
N ILE A 52 -10.50 7.82 -9.17
CA ILE A 52 -10.91 9.13 -9.71
C ILE A 52 -12.37 9.49 -9.32
N ALA A 53 -13.12 8.50 -8.82
CA ALA A 53 -14.54 8.62 -8.53
C ALA A 53 -14.83 8.78 -7.04
N ASP A 54 -13.90 8.38 -6.16
CA ASP A 54 -14.07 8.48 -4.71
C ASP A 54 -12.73 8.72 -3.98
N SER A 55 -12.80 9.01 -2.68
CA SER A 55 -11.67 9.27 -1.82
C SER A 55 -10.83 8.01 -1.60
N THR A 56 -9.51 8.16 -1.70
CA THR A 56 -8.54 7.11 -1.42
C THR A 56 -7.66 7.49 -0.23
N PRO A 57 -8.00 7.07 1.00
CA PRO A 57 -7.10 7.18 2.14
C PRO A 57 -5.80 6.41 1.89
N GLY A 58 -4.69 6.98 2.38
CA GLY A 58 -3.41 6.31 2.40
C GLY A 58 -2.63 6.60 3.68
N VAL A 59 -1.72 5.69 4.01
CA VAL A 59 -0.80 5.76 5.17
C VAL A 59 0.61 5.38 4.78
#